data_AF-A0A7Y3TU19-F1
#
_entry.id   AF-A0A7Y3TU19-F1
#
_cell.length_a   1.000
_cell.length_b   1.000
_cell.length_c   1.000
_cell.angle_alpha   90.00
_cell.angle_beta   90.00
_cell.angle_gamma   90.00
#
_symmetry.space_group_name_H-M   'P 1'
#
loop_
_entity.id
_entity.type
_entity.pdbx_description
1 polymer ?
#
loop_
_entity_poly.entity_id
_entity_poly.type
_entity_poly.pdbx_seq_one_letter_code
_entity_poly.pdbx_strand_id
1 'polypeptide(L)' 'MTPTEEQNLAIAERLWFNGASIAITYAGNREKAEAVIETIKKNGMHAIAIQANLSHTDEVTKLFDAAQ' A
#
# COMPACT_ATOMS: atom_id res chain seq x y z
N MET A 1 4.90 -14.10 -6.50
CA MET A 1 3.81 -13.13 -6.27
C MET A 1 2.64 -13.91 -5.72
N THR A 2 2.14 -13.57 -4.54
CA THR A 2 1.00 -14.28 -3.91
C THR A 2 -0.32 -13.71 -4.45
N PRO A 3 -1.44 -14.47 -4.45
CA PRO A 3 -2.72 -14.01 -5.02
C PRO A 3 -3.23 -12.68 -4.43
N THR A 4 -2.89 -12.40 -3.18
CA THR A 4 -3.25 -11.17 -2.46
C THR A 4 -2.45 -9.94 -2.91
N GLU A 5 -1.21 -10.12 -3.39
CA GLU A 5 -0.38 -9.03 -3.91
C GLU A 5 -0.93 -8.48 -5.23
N GLU A 6 -1.51 -9.35 -6.06
CA GLU A 6 -2.10 -8.99 -7.35
C GLU A 6 -3.40 -8.18 -7.18
N GLN A 7 -4.23 -8.55 -6.19
CA GLN A 7 -5.45 -7.82 -5.85
C GLN A 7 -5.15 -6.39 -5.37
N ASN A 8 -4.13 -6.22 -4.54
CA ASN A 8 -3.76 -4.90 -4.01
C ASN A 8 -3.22 -3.97 -5.09
N LEU A 9 -2.46 -4.51 -6.06
CA LEU A 9 -1.94 -3.72 -7.18
C LEU A 9 -3.06 -3.25 -8.11
N ALA A 10 -4.02 -4.13 -8.43
CA ALA A 10 -5.16 -3.77 -9.28
C ALA A 10 -6.05 -2.68 -8.64
N ILE A 11 -6.18 -2.68 -7.31
CA ILE A 11 -6.90 -1.63 -6.57
C ILE A 11 -6.13 -0.31 -6.63
N ALA A 12 -4.81 -0.35 -6.40
CA ALA A 12 -3.93 0.80 -6.46
C ALA A 12 -3.96 1.47 -7.85
N GLU A 13 -3.84 0.69 -8.93
CA GLU A 13 -3.90 1.20 -10.30
C GLU A 13 -5.23 1.87 -10.63
N ARG A 14 -6.36 1.32 -10.17
CA ARG A 14 -7.69 1.92 -10.37
C ARG A 14 -7.88 3.22 -9.60
N LEU A 15 -7.32 3.34 -8.39
CA LEU A 15 -7.45 4.54 -7.56
C LEU A 15 -6.58 5.70 -8.07
N TRP A 16 -5.40 5.40 -8.64
CA TRP A 16 -4.50 6.42 -9.18
C TRP A 16 -5.08 7.20 -10.37
N PHE A 17 -5.94 6.59 -11.19
CA PHE A 17 -6.60 7.29 -12.30
C PHE A 17 -7.39 8.54 -11.85
N ASN A 18 -7.72 8.64 -10.55
CA ASN A 18 -8.39 9.79 -9.95
C ASN A 18 -7.43 10.80 -9.28
N GLY A 19 -6.11 10.66 -9.46
CA GLY A 19 -5.09 11.54 -8.87
C GLY A 19 -4.81 11.28 -7.38
N ALA A 20 -5.20 10.12 -6.86
CA ALA A 20 -5.04 9.76 -5.45
C ALA A 20 -3.64 9.21 -5.15
N SER A 21 -3.02 9.66 -4.06
CA SER A 21 -1.79 9.06 -3.53
C SER A 21 -2.05 7.67 -2.93
N ILE A 22 -1.16 6.71 -3.16
CA ILE A 22 -1.34 5.33 -2.70
C ILE A 22 -0.47 5.05 -1.46
N ALA A 23 -1.08 4.61 -0.36
CA ALA A 23 -0.38 4.09 0.80
C ALA A 23 -0.48 2.56 0.86
N ILE A 24 0.67 1.87 0.88
CA ILE A 24 0.73 0.41 1.00
C ILE A 24 1.14 0.04 2.42
N THR A 25 0.30 -0.71 3.11
CA THR A 25 0.58 -1.19 4.45
C THR A 25 1.19 -2.59 4.46
N TYR A 26 2.20 -2.82 5.29
CA TYR A 26 2.78 -4.15 5.47
C TYR A 26 2.98 -4.51 6.95
N ALA A 27 2.67 -5.74 7.34
CA ALA A 27 2.81 -6.19 8.73
C ALA A 27 4.25 -6.64 9.06
N GLY A 28 4.96 -7.26 8.12
CA GLY A 28 6.31 -7.78 8.38
C GLY A 28 7.20 -8.02 7.16
N ASN A 29 6.69 -7.84 5.93
CA ASN A 29 7.47 -8.08 4.72
C ASN A 29 7.71 -6.78 3.95
N ARG A 30 8.68 -6.00 4.43
CA ARG A 30 9.08 -4.71 3.86
C ARG A 30 9.56 -4.84 2.42
N GLU A 31 10.35 -5.86 2.10
CA GLU A 31 10.89 -6.07 0.73
C GLU A 31 9.77 -6.22 -0.30
N LYS A 32 8.71 -6.95 0.04
CA LYS A 32 7.55 -7.06 -0.84
C LYS A 32 6.82 -5.73 -1.02
N ALA A 33 6.66 -4.96 0.06
CA ALA A 33 6.04 -3.64 -0.04
C ALA A 33 6.86 -2.71 -0.92
N GLU A 34 8.18 -2.71 -0.78
CA GLU A 34 9.10 -1.93 -1.61
C GLU A 34 9.02 -2.33 -3.09
N ALA A 35 8.97 -3.63 -3.41
CA ALA A 35 8.81 -4.10 -4.79
C ALA A 35 7.51 -3.60 -5.44
N VAL A 36 6.42 -3.54 -4.68
CA VAL A 36 5.15 -3.00 -5.16
C VAL A 36 5.24 -1.48 -5.34
N ILE A 37 5.84 -0.75 -4.39
CA ILE A 37 6.07 0.70 -4.50
C ILE A 37 6.93 1.03 -5.74
N GLU A 38 7.97 0.26 -6.02
CA GLU A 38 8.78 0.46 -7.23
C GLU A 38 7.96 0.28 -8.50
N THR A 39 7.11 -0.74 -8.55
CA THR A 39 6.21 -0.99 -9.68
C THR A 39 5.25 0.18 -9.87
N ILE A 40 4.68 0.68 -8.77
CA ILE A 40 3.75 1.81 -8.79
C ILE A 40 4.45 3.11 -9.19
N LYS A 41 5.66 3.38 -8.68
CA LYS A 41 6.48 4.54 -9.08
C LYS A 41 6.89 4.50 -10.55
N LYS A 42 7.21 3.32 -11.10
CA LYS A 42 7.52 3.15 -12.53
C LYS A 42 6.34 3.53 -13.43
N ASN A 43 5.12 3.35 -12.94
CA ASN A 43 3.89 3.77 -13.62
C ASN A 43 3.59 5.27 -13.46
N GLY A 44 4.53 6.07 -12.91
CA GLY A 44 4.37 7.50 -12.69
C GLY A 44 3.50 7.85 -11.49
N MET A 45 3.20 6.87 -10.63
CA MET A 45 2.32 7.02 -9.49
C MET A 45 3.08 7.32 -8.20
N HIS A 46 2.51 8.18 -7.34
CA HIS A 46 3.07 8.44 -6.02
C HIS A 46 2.56 7.42 -5.00
N ALA A 47 3.50 6.70 -4.39
CA ALA A 47 3.18 5.74 -3.35
C ALA A 47 4.19 5.72 -2.20
N ILE A 48 3.67 5.45 -1.00
CA ILE A 48 4.42 5.31 0.24
C ILE A 48 4.15 3.94 0.87
N ALA A 49 5.17 3.33 1.48
CA ALA A 49 5.00 2.12 2.27
C ALA A 49 4.91 2.50 3.76
N ILE A 50 3.89 1.99 4.44
CA ILE A 50 3.65 2.20 5.87
C ILE A 50 3.71 0.84 6.55
N GLN A 51 4.51 0.70 7.59
CA GLN A 51 4.46 -0.52 8.40
C GLN A 51 3.25 -0.47 9.32
N ALA A 52 2.35 -1.43 9.18
CA ALA A 52 1.18 -1.57 10.05
C ALA A 52 0.74 -3.03 10.10
N ASN A 53 0.51 -3.54 11.30
CA ASN A 53 0.03 -4.88 11.53
C ASN A 53 -1.49 -4.87 11.69
N LEU A 54 -2.20 -5.09 10.58
CA LEU A 54 -3.66 -5.11 10.50
C LEU A 54 -4.31 -6.26 11.30
N SER A 55 -3.53 -7.19 11.87
CA SER A 55 -4.02 -8.22 12.79
C SER A 55 -4.32 -7.67 14.19
N HIS A 56 -3.88 -6.45 14.49
CA HIS A 56 -4.18 -5.74 15.74
C HIS A 56 -5.13 -4.58 15.41
N THR A 57 -6.38 -4.71 15.83
CA THR A 57 -7.45 -3.73 15.57
C THR A 57 -7.06 -2.31 16.00
N ASP A 58 -6.26 -2.18 17.05
CA ASP A 58 -5.77 -0.89 17.57
C ASP A 58 -4.76 -0.19 16.62
N GLU A 59 -4.04 -0.95 15.78
CA GLU A 59 -3.13 -0.39 14.79
C GLU A 59 -3.87 0.13 13.54
N VAL A 60 -5.08 -0.40 13.27
CA VAL A 60 -5.92 0.07 12.16
C VAL A 60 -6.33 1.53 12.38
N THR A 61 -6.74 1.90 13.57
CA THR A 61 -7.15 3.29 13.90
C THR A 61 -5.98 4.26 13.70
N LYS A 62 -4.78 3.90 14.16
CA LYS A 62 -3.56 4.72 14.01
C LYS A 62 -3.14 4.89 12.55
N LEU A 63 -3.45 3.91 11.70
CA LEU A 63 -3.18 3.99 10.27
C LEU A 63 -4.03 5.08 9.60
N PHE A 64 -5.33 5.13 9.93
CA PHE A 64 -6.23 6.15 9.40
C PHE A 64 -5.84 7.55 9.87
N ASP A 65 -5.40 7.70 11.12
CA ASP A 65 -4.90 8.98 11.64
C ASP A 65 -3.62 9.45 10.94
N ALA A 66 -2.74 8.53 10.52
CA ALA A 66 -1.49 8.86 9.84
C ALA A 66 -1.65 9.18 8.34
N ALA A 67 -2.81 8.88 7.76
CA ALA A 67 -3.10 9.04 6.34
C ALA A 67 -3.94 10.30 6.01
N GLN A 68 -4.19 11.17 6.99
CA GLN A 68 -5.00 12.38 6.87
C GLN A 68 -4.19 13.61 6.43
#